data_AF-X0XEA4-F1
#
_entry.id   AF-X0XEA4-F1
#
_cell.length_a   1.000
_cell.length_b   1.000
_cell.length_c   1.000
_cell.angle_alpha   90.00
_cell.angle_beta   90.00
_cell.angle_gamma   90.00
#
_symmetry.space_group_name_H-M   'P 1'
#
loop_
_entity.id
_entity.type
_entity.pdbx_description
1 polymer ?
#
loop_
_entity_poly.entity_id
_entity_poly.type
_entity_poly.pdbx_seq_one_letter_code
_entity_poly.pdbx_strand_id
1 'polypeptide(L)'
;MAEWLLGSGSVPIYNLMEDAATAEISRTQLWHWVHHPKGIVDDGRKVTLELFRNLMQEEMQKICKLVGDECFGDGKYNLAAQLFDQIISNDELDEFLTLRAYAHLD
;
A
#
# COMPACT_ATOMS: atom_id res chain seq x y z
N MET A 1 -0.76 5.76 -3.39
CA MET A 1 -1.38 4.92 -4.45
C MET A 1 -2.79 5.39 -4.81
N ALA A 2 -3.71 5.65 -3.86
CA ALA A 2 -5.05 6.16 -4.17
C ALA A 2 -5.03 7.44 -5.02
N GLU A 3 -4.23 8.45 -4.65
CA GLU A 3 -4.05 9.67 -5.45
C GLU A 3 -3.43 9.44 -6.82
N TRP A 4 -2.50 8.48 -6.92
CA TRP A 4 -1.90 8.10 -8.20
C TRP A 4 -2.95 7.53 -9.15
N LEU A 5 -3.90 6.72 -8.63
CA LEU A 5 -5.07 6.23 -9.36
C LEU A 5 -6.11 7.32 -9.69
N LEU A 6 -5.97 8.52 -9.11
CA LEU A 6 -6.73 9.72 -9.47
C LEU A 6 -5.93 10.62 -10.44
N GLY A 7 -4.75 10.19 -10.90
CA GLY A 7 -3.90 10.93 -11.83
C GLY A 7 -2.88 11.87 -11.16
N SER A 8 -2.75 11.86 -9.83
CA SER A 8 -1.78 12.70 -9.11
C SER A 8 -0.57 11.88 -8.62
N GLY A 9 0.61 12.19 -9.17
CA GLY A 9 1.87 11.52 -8.80
C GLY A 9 2.68 12.17 -7.67
N SER A 10 2.23 13.31 -7.16
CA SER A 10 2.89 14.08 -6.11
C SER A 10 1.89 14.39 -5.01
N VAL A 11 2.07 13.79 -3.84
CA VAL A 11 1.04 13.66 -2.82
C VAL A 11 1.55 14.15 -1.47
N PRO A 12 0.91 15.17 -0.86
CA PRO A 12 1.24 15.54 0.51
C PRO A 12 0.69 14.49 1.49
N ILE A 13 1.58 13.77 2.18
CA ILE A 13 1.23 12.80 3.24
C ILE A 13 2.01 13.18 4.50
N TYR A 14 1.30 13.44 5.60
CA TYR A 14 1.92 13.82 6.89
C TYR A 14 2.93 14.98 6.79
N ASN A 15 2.61 16.00 5.99
CA ASN A 15 3.46 17.16 5.68
C ASN A 15 4.74 16.86 4.89
N LEU A 16 4.88 15.65 4.33
CA LEU A 16 5.93 15.27 3.39
C LEU A 16 5.35 15.18 1.98
N MET A 17 6.14 15.57 0.99
CA MET A 17 5.75 15.44 -0.42
C MET A 17 6.22 14.08 -0.92
N GLU A 18 5.28 13.15 -1.05
CA GLU A 18 5.56 11.78 -1.45
C GLU A 18 5.35 11.60 -2.95
N ASP A 19 6.16 10.74 -3.55
CA ASP A 19 6.06 10.32 -4.94
C ASP A 19 5.97 8.79 -5.04
N ALA A 20 6.09 8.27 -6.27
CA ALA A 20 6.07 6.84 -6.51
C ALA A 20 7.21 6.11 -5.79
N ALA A 21 8.39 6.71 -5.62
CA ALA A 21 9.55 6.05 -5.01
C ALA A 21 9.29 5.73 -3.52
N THR A 22 8.59 6.60 -2.78
CA THR A 22 8.17 6.30 -1.40
C THR A 22 7.25 5.09 -1.35
N ALA A 23 6.29 4.99 -2.29
CA ALA A 23 5.41 3.84 -2.37
C ALA A 23 6.17 2.56 -2.75
N GLU A 24 7.16 2.66 -3.65
CA GLU A 24 8.01 1.54 -4.09
C GLU A 24 8.86 0.97 -2.96
N ILE A 25 9.54 1.81 -2.18
CA ILE A 25 10.35 1.32 -1.06
C ILE A 25 9.48 0.74 0.06
N SER A 26 8.29 1.32 0.28
CA SER A 26 7.32 0.83 1.27
C SER A 26 6.82 -0.56 0.92
N ARG A 27 6.35 -0.78 -0.32
CA ARG A 27 5.85 -2.09 -0.75
C ARG A 27 6.95 -3.14 -0.83
N THR A 28 8.15 -2.74 -1.25
CA THR A 28 9.26 -3.69 -1.42
C THR A 28 9.75 -4.22 -0.07
N GLN A 29 9.80 -3.37 0.95
CA GLN A 29 10.12 -3.80 2.31
C GLN A 29 9.07 -4.77 2.88
N LEU A 30 7.78 -4.45 2.72
CA LEU A 30 6.70 -5.34 3.17
C LEU A 30 6.74 -6.69 2.44
N TRP A 31 6.95 -6.68 1.13
CA TRP A 31 7.10 -7.90 0.34
C TRP A 31 8.27 -8.75 0.85
N HIS A 32 9.44 -8.15 1.10
CA HIS A 32 10.58 -8.86 1.65
C HIS A 32 10.30 -9.44 3.04
N TRP A 33 9.64 -8.68 3.92
CA TRP A 33 9.33 -9.16 5.26
C TRP A 33 8.33 -10.32 5.24
N VAL A 34 7.34 -10.28 4.35
CA VAL A 34 6.39 -11.39 4.17
C VAL A 34 7.13 -12.64 3.68
N HIS A 35 7.91 -12.55 2.61
CA HIS A 35 8.46 -13.71 1.89
C HIS A 35 9.76 -14.26 2.47
N HIS A 36 10.56 -13.44 3.17
CA HIS A 36 11.86 -13.88 3.66
C HIS A 36 11.75 -14.44 5.09
N PRO A 37 12.39 -15.57 5.44
CA PRO A 37 12.31 -16.16 6.78
C PRO A 37 12.79 -15.23 7.90
N LYS A 38 13.67 -14.27 7.58
CA LYS A 38 14.15 -13.24 8.53
C LYS A 38 13.24 -12.02 8.67
N GLY A 39 12.10 -11.97 8.00
CA GLY A 39 11.09 -10.92 8.20
C GLY A 39 10.37 -11.09 9.53
N ILE A 40 11.10 -10.87 10.63
CA ILE A 40 10.64 -10.97 12.01
C ILE A 40 10.77 -9.58 12.61
N VAL A 41 9.70 -9.07 13.21
CA VAL A 41 9.70 -7.77 13.88
C VAL A 41 10.34 -7.87 15.27
N ASP A 42 10.66 -6.74 15.89
CA ASP A 42 11.42 -6.67 17.15
C ASP A 42 10.77 -7.42 18.32
N ASP A 43 9.45 -7.61 18.30
CA ASP A 43 8.73 -8.40 19.30
C ASP A 43 8.75 -9.93 19.05
N GLY A 44 9.47 -10.37 18.02
CA GLY A 44 9.65 -11.78 17.66
C GLY A 44 8.59 -12.36 16.74
N ARG A 45 7.54 -11.60 16.38
CA ARG A 45 6.52 -12.09 15.43
C ARG A 45 7.06 -12.14 14.00
N LYS A 46 6.77 -13.23 13.29
CA LYS A 46 7.00 -13.34 11.85
C LYS A 46 5.98 -12.47 11.11
N VAL A 47 6.43 -11.68 10.16
CA VAL A 47 5.55 -10.98 9.21
C VAL A 47 5.00 -12.00 8.23
N THR A 48 3.68 -12.21 8.29
CA THR A 48 2.92 -13.11 7.41
C THR A 48 1.93 -12.32 6.56
N LEU A 49 1.40 -12.92 5.49
CA LEU A 49 0.31 -12.31 4.71
C LEU A 49 -0.94 -12.06 5.56
N GLU A 50 -1.24 -12.95 6.51
CA GLU A 50 -2.36 -12.76 7.45
C GLU A 50 -2.14 -11.52 8.32
N LEU A 51 -0.95 -11.36 8.91
CA LEU A 51 -0.63 -10.18 9.71
C LEU A 51 -0.71 -8.90 8.87
N PHE A 52 -0.13 -8.92 7.67
CA PHE A 52 -0.18 -7.80 6.74
C PHE A 52 -1.63 -7.40 6.40
N ARG A 53 -2.50 -8.36 6.05
CA ARG A 53 -3.90 -8.09 5.71
C ARG A 53 -4.70 -7.53 6.86
N ASN A 54 -4.49 -8.04 8.08
CA ASN A 54 -5.13 -7.51 9.28
C ASN A 54 -4.71 -6.05 9.53
N LEU A 55 -3.41 -5.76 9.47
CA LEU A 55 -2.90 -4.40 9.63
C LEU A 55 -3.39 -3.47 8.52
N MET A 56 -3.45 -3.93 7.27
CA MET A 56 -4.00 -3.15 6.16
C MET A 56 -5.46 -2.76 6.42
N GLN A 57 -6.30 -3.66 6.94
CA GLN A 57 -7.67 -3.32 7.32
C GLN A 57 -7.74 -2.28 8.43
N GLU A 58 -6.90 -2.40 9.47
CA GLU A 58 -6.81 -1.42 10.55
C GLU A 58 -6.38 -0.04 10.03
N GLU A 59 -5.36 0.01 9.17
CA GLU A 59 -4.89 1.26 8.55
C GLU A 59 -5.94 1.88 7.64
N MET A 60 -6.69 1.09 6.88
CA MET A 60 -7.80 1.58 6.05
C MET A 60 -8.88 2.26 6.90
N GLN A 61 -9.20 1.71 8.08
CA GLN A 61 -10.13 2.36 9.02
C GLN A 61 -9.58 3.68 9.57
N LYS A 62 -8.26 3.76 9.85
CA LYS A 62 -7.61 5.00 10.29
C LYS A 62 -7.62 6.05 9.18
N ILE A 63 -7.34 5.66 7.94
CA ILE A 63 -7.40 6.55 6.77
C ILE A 63 -8.82 7.08 6.59
N CYS A 64 -9.85 6.24 6.64
CA CYS A 64 -11.25 6.65 6.54
C CYS A 64 -11.60 7.72 7.59
N LYS A 65 -11.19 7.52 8.85
CA LYS A 65 -11.38 8.51 9.92
C LYS A 65 -10.60 9.80 9.70
N LEU A 66 -9.42 9.73 9.09
CA LEU A 66 -8.54 10.87 8.85
C LEU A 66 -9.07 11.77 7.73
N VAL A 67 -9.53 11.18 6.63
CA VAL A 67 -9.97 11.92 5.43
C VAL A 67 -11.47 12.21 5.42
N GLY A 68 -12.25 11.48 6.23
CA GLY A 68 -13.72 11.57 6.29
C GLY A 68 -14.40 10.60 5.32
N ASP A 69 -15.61 10.14 5.69
CA ASP A 69 -16.34 9.10 4.95
C ASP A 69 -16.64 9.48 3.49
N GLU A 70 -16.95 10.76 3.22
CA GLU A 70 -17.22 11.28 1.87
C GLU A 70 -15.98 11.22 0.99
N CYS A 71 -14.87 11.84 1.44
CA CYS A 71 -13.59 11.78 0.72
C CYS A 71 -13.09 10.34 0.53
N PHE A 72 -13.30 9.49 1.53
CA PHE A 72 -12.92 8.08 1.44
C PHE A 72 -13.77 7.32 0.41
N GLY A 73 -15.07 7.60 0.37
CA GLY A 73 -16.01 6.99 -0.58
C GLY A 73 -15.76 7.41 -2.03
N ASP A 74 -15.44 8.68 -2.26
CA ASP A 74 -15.14 9.23 -3.59
C ASP A 74 -13.72 8.91 -4.07
N GLY A 75 -12.80 8.63 -3.13
CA GLY A 75 -11.42 8.27 -3.41
C GLY A 75 -11.25 6.85 -3.95
N LYS A 76 -10.02 6.56 -4.42
CA LYS A 76 -9.64 5.22 -4.93
C LYS A 76 -9.00 4.34 -3.85
N TYR A 77 -9.33 4.54 -2.56
CA TYR A 77 -8.66 3.84 -1.45
C TYR A 77 -8.87 2.32 -1.47
N ASN A 78 -10.09 1.86 -1.76
CA ASN A 78 -10.38 0.43 -1.84
C ASN A 78 -9.62 -0.26 -2.99
N LEU A 79 -9.57 0.38 -4.17
CA LEU A 79 -8.81 -0.13 -5.31
C LEU A 79 -7.30 -0.10 -5.00
N ALA A 80 -6.80 0.97 -4.38
CA ALA A 80 -5.41 1.05 -3.96
C ALA A 80 -5.04 -0.08 -2.99
N ALA A 81 -5.87 -0.35 -1.98
CA ALA A 81 -5.65 -1.44 -1.04
C ALA A 81 -5.65 -2.81 -1.74
N GLN A 82 -6.57 -3.04 -2.68
CA GLN A 82 -6.63 -4.27 -3.46
C GLN A 82 -5.36 -4.47 -4.30
N LEU A 83 -4.91 -3.44 -5.02
CA LEU A 83 -3.68 -3.53 -5.82
C LEU A 83 -2.45 -3.72 -4.92
N PHE A 84 -2.42 -3.08 -3.76
CA PHE A 84 -1.35 -3.24 -2.78
C PHE A 84 -1.31 -4.69 -2.25
N ASP A 85 -2.44 -5.30 -1.89
CA ASP A 85 -2.49 -6.71 -1.49
C ASP A 85 -1.98 -7.64 -2.59
N GLN A 86 -2.36 -7.39 -3.84
CA GLN A 86 -1.89 -8.18 -4.98
C GLN A 86 -0.37 -8.10 -5.16
N ILE A 87 0.21 -6.91 -4.99
CA ILE A 87 1.66 -6.71 -5.08
C ILE A 87 2.38 -7.43 -3.94
N ILE A 88 1.88 -7.31 -2.70
CA ILE A 88 2.53 -7.89 -1.51
C ILE A 88 2.33 -9.40 -1.44
N SER A 89 1.25 -9.95 -2.00
CA SER A 89 0.98 -11.39 -2.03
C SER A 89 1.49 -12.12 -3.27
N ASN A 90 2.09 -11.40 -4.22
CA ASN A 90 2.70 -12.02 -5.38
C ASN A 90 3.97 -12.79 -4.98
N ASP A 91 4.12 -14.02 -5.48
CA ASP A 91 5.29 -14.87 -5.20
C ASP A 91 6.60 -14.26 -5.74
N GLU A 92 6.50 -13.47 -6.81
CA GLU A 92 7.60 -12.69 -7.37
C GLU A 92 7.45 -11.21 -7.02
N LEU A 93 8.58 -10.56 -6.74
CA LEU A 93 8.59 -9.12 -6.52
C LEU A 93 8.37 -8.41 -7.86
N ASP A 94 7.26 -7.70 -7.98
CA ASP A 94 7.01 -6.88 -9.17
C ASP A 94 8.14 -5.86 -9.38
N GLU A 95 8.53 -5.60 -10.63
CA GLU A 95 9.56 -4.60 -10.92
C GLU A 95 9.11 -3.20 -10.50
N PHE A 96 7.89 -2.81 -10.86
CA PHE A 96 7.30 -1.50 -10.52
C PHE A 96 5.81 -1.60 -10.22
N LEU A 97 5.37 -0.96 -9.13
CA LEU A 97 3.95 -0.87 -8.77
C LEU A 97 3.14 -0.11 -9.82
N THR A 98 3.81 0.81 -10.53
CA THR A 98 3.18 1.66 -11.54
C THR A 98 2.65 0.85 -12.71
N LEU A 99 3.27 -0.28 -13.07
CA LEU A 99 2.80 -1.13 -14.16
C LEU A 99 1.38 -1.66 -13.92
N ARG A 100 1.09 -2.11 -12.69
CA ARG A 100 -0.25 -2.55 -12.31
C ARG A 100 -1.23 -1.39 -12.27
N ALA A 101 -0.81 -0.30 -11.65
CA ALA A 101 -1.70 0.82 -11.45
C ALA A 101 -2.02 1.55 -12.78
N TYR A 102 -1.11 1.53 -13.78
CA TYR A 102 -1.31 2.18 -15.07
C TYR A 102 -2.49 1.59 -15.85
N ALA A 103 -2.79 0.31 -15.63
CA ALA A 103 -3.97 -0.36 -16.20
C ALA A 103 -5.31 0.19 -15.67
N HIS A 104 -5.28 1.08 -14.67
CA HIS A 104 -6.44 1.69 -14.05
C HIS A 104 -6.50 3.22 -14.24
N LEU A 105 -5.62 3.77 -15.07
CA LEU A 105 -5.66 5.17 -15.49
C LEU A 105 -6.36 5.26 -16.84
N ASP A 106 -7.24 6.24 -16.98
CA ASP A 106 -7.89 6.61 -18.25
C ASP A 106 -7.05 7.64 -19.04
#